data_AF-A0A9D1KCZ7-F1
#
_entry.id   AF-A0A9D1KCZ7-F1
#
_cell.length_a   1.000
_cell.length_b   1.000
_cell.length_c   1.000
_cell.angle_alpha   90.00
_cell.angle_beta   90.00
_cell.angle_gamma   90.00
#
_symmetry.space_group_name_H-M   'P 1'
#
loop_
_entity.id
_entity.type
_entity.pdbx_description
1 polymer ?
#
loop_
_entity_poly.entity_id
_entity_poly.type
_entity_poly.pdbx_seq_one_letter_code
_entity_poly.pdbx_strand_id
1 'polypeptide(L)'
;MKEKKESSIINIFIYILIVLFIILIAIPPLTRIFFREENTVNINNSNNNESGTATALTCRKEVVVGTMIYNVTVLSNYSNDTLNKVTFSYEQPEVVDTTVTDNPVLTEINFIRSTGLTEEATDGLSTVFVLTKEKKAANATNTSLDTFFQPLNDQRSNLESLGYTCSTLTA
;
A
#
# COMPACT_ATOMS: atom_id res chain seq x y z
N MET A 1 29.14 -60.43 -19.96
CA MET A 1 27.81 -59.84 -19.69
C MET A 1 28.05 -58.50 -19.02
N LYS A 2 27.54 -57.42 -19.62
CA LYS A 2 27.82 -56.02 -19.27
C LYS A 2 27.21 -55.61 -17.93
N GLU A 3 27.85 -54.59 -17.37
CA GLU A 3 27.73 -53.96 -16.05
C GLU A 3 26.31 -53.75 -15.51
N LYS A 4 26.16 -53.83 -14.18
CA LYS A 4 25.13 -53.09 -13.42
C LYS A 4 25.81 -52.31 -12.30
N LYS A 5 26.43 -51.19 -12.67
CA LYS A 5 26.96 -50.17 -11.77
C LYS A 5 26.04 -48.93 -11.74
N GLU A 6 24.75 -49.10 -12.11
CA GLU A 6 23.81 -48.00 -12.29
C GLU A 6 23.12 -47.50 -11.01
N SER A 7 23.21 -48.22 -9.88
CA SER A 7 22.44 -47.86 -8.67
C SER A 7 23.12 -46.79 -7.78
N SER A 8 24.46 -46.68 -7.82
CA SER A 8 25.20 -45.78 -6.91
C SER A 8 25.29 -44.33 -7.41
N ILE A 9 25.42 -44.14 -8.73
CA ILE A 9 25.55 -42.81 -9.34
C ILE A 9 24.23 -42.03 -9.27
N ILE A 10 23.08 -42.72 -9.44
CA ILE A 10 21.76 -42.11 -9.39
C ILE A 10 21.47 -41.54 -7.99
N ASN A 11 21.83 -42.26 -6.93
CA ASN A 11 21.65 -41.78 -5.56
C ASN A 11 22.53 -40.57 -5.22
N ILE A 12 23.74 -40.50 -5.77
CA ILE A 12 24.62 -39.33 -5.62
C ILE A 12 24.03 -38.12 -6.35
N PHE A 13 23.49 -38.32 -7.56
CA PHE A 13 22.82 -37.26 -8.31
C PHE A 13 21.60 -36.70 -7.59
N ILE A 14 20.78 -37.57 -6.99
CA ILE A 14 19.61 -37.15 -6.20
C ILE A 14 20.05 -36.33 -4.98
N TYR A 15 21.11 -36.76 -4.29
CA TYR A 15 21.62 -36.02 -3.13
C TYR A 15 22.15 -34.63 -3.51
N ILE A 16 22.87 -34.52 -4.62
CA ILE A 16 23.35 -33.22 -5.16
C ILE A 16 22.16 -32.31 -5.51
N LEU A 17 21.10 -32.86 -6.11
CA LEU A 17 19.89 -32.13 -6.46
C LEU A 17 19.14 -31.59 -5.24
N ILE A 18 19.04 -32.39 -4.17
CA ILE A 18 18.41 -31.98 -2.91
C ILE A 18 19.21 -30.85 -2.24
N VAL A 19 20.53 -30.96 -2.19
CA VAL A 19 21.40 -29.90 -1.63
C VAL A 19 21.30 -28.60 -2.45
N LEU A 20 21.26 -28.68 -3.78
CA LEU A 20 21.06 -27.53 -4.65
C LEU A 20 19.70 -26.85 -4.40
N PHE A 21 18.64 -27.64 -4.21
CA PHE A 21 17.30 -27.12 -3.92
C PHE A 21 17.23 -26.40 -2.57
N ILE A 22 17.90 -26.93 -1.55
CA ILE A 22 18.00 -26.28 -0.23
C ILE A 22 18.72 -24.94 -0.34
N ILE A 23 19.79 -24.85 -1.13
CA ILE A 23 20.51 -23.58 -1.38
C ILE A 23 19.61 -22.58 -2.12
N LEU A 24 18.84 -23.03 -3.12
CA LEU A 24 17.91 -22.16 -3.86
C LEU A 24 16.75 -21.63 -2.99
N ILE A 25 16.26 -22.41 -2.03
CA ILE A 25 15.20 -21.98 -1.09
C ILE A 25 15.79 -21.05 0.00
N ALA A 26 17.03 -21.28 0.42
CA ALA A 26 17.72 -20.48 1.44
C ALA A 26 18.21 -19.11 0.94
N ILE A 27 18.06 -18.81 -0.36
CA ILE A 27 18.27 -17.46 -0.91
C ILE A 27 16.91 -16.74 -0.94
N PRO A 28 16.51 -15.98 0.10
CA PRO A 28 15.48 -14.95 -0.04
C PRO A 28 15.94 -13.93 -1.11
N PRO A 29 15.04 -13.08 -1.67
CA PRO A 29 15.27 -12.37 -2.92
C PRO A 29 16.28 -11.21 -2.76
N LEU A 30 17.57 -11.53 -2.66
CA LEU A 30 18.67 -10.56 -2.68
C LEU A 30 18.92 -10.02 -4.10
N THR A 31 18.32 -10.62 -5.14
CA THR A 31 18.41 -10.15 -6.53
C THR A 31 17.51 -8.96 -6.84
N ARG A 32 16.62 -8.51 -5.94
CA ARG A 32 15.87 -7.26 -6.14
C ARG A 32 16.73 -5.99 -5.97
N ILE A 33 17.91 -6.09 -5.37
CA ILE A 33 18.76 -4.92 -5.10
C ILE A 33 19.81 -4.68 -6.21
N PHE A 34 20.07 -5.66 -7.08
CA PHE A 34 21.14 -5.58 -8.09
C PHE A 34 20.69 -5.51 -9.56
N PHE A 35 19.39 -5.46 -9.86
CA PHE A 35 18.89 -5.01 -11.17
C PHE A 35 18.34 -3.59 -11.10
N ARG A 36 19.15 -2.69 -10.53
CA ARG A 36 18.98 -1.25 -10.71
C ARG A 36 20.14 -0.75 -11.57
N GLU A 37 19.75 -0.26 -12.75
CA GLU A 37 20.50 0.58 -13.71
C GLU A 37 21.51 -0.11 -14.65
N GLU A 38 21.07 -0.31 -15.89
CA GLU A 38 21.84 0.16 -17.05
C GLU A 38 20.89 0.65 -18.15
N ASN A 39 20.51 1.93 -18.05
CA ASN A 39 20.27 2.79 -19.20
C ASN A 39 20.64 4.21 -18.75
N THR A 40 21.90 4.53 -19.04
CA THR A 40 22.57 5.80 -18.86
C THR A 40 21.80 6.92 -19.57
N VAL A 41 21.08 7.74 -18.80
CA VAL A 41 20.80 9.13 -19.18
C VAL A 41 21.48 10.00 -18.15
N ASN A 42 22.52 10.67 -18.63
CA ASN A 42 23.35 11.61 -17.90
C ASN A 42 22.49 12.80 -17.47
N ILE A 43 22.06 12.83 -16.21
CA ILE A 43 21.55 14.04 -15.57
C ILE A 43 22.46 14.28 -14.38
N ASN A 44 23.35 15.26 -14.52
CA ASN A 44 23.94 15.98 -13.41
C ASN A 44 22.79 16.55 -12.57
N ASN A 45 22.25 15.76 -11.65
CA ASN A 45 21.40 16.28 -10.60
C ASN A 45 22.29 16.45 -9.39
N SER A 46 22.64 17.71 -9.13
CA SER A 46 23.12 18.13 -7.82
C SER A 46 22.26 17.41 -6.77
N ASN A 47 22.89 16.61 -5.92
CA ASN A 47 22.28 16.17 -4.67
C ASN A 47 22.15 17.42 -3.79
N ASN A 48 21.18 18.27 -4.15
CA ASN A 48 20.55 19.13 -3.19
C ASN A 48 19.81 18.16 -2.28
N ASN A 49 20.42 17.81 -1.15
CA ASN A 49 19.66 17.39 0.00
C ASN A 49 18.80 18.60 0.39
N GLU A 50 17.70 18.80 -0.35
CA GLU A 50 16.60 19.59 0.15
C GLU A 50 16.18 18.91 1.44
N SER A 51 16.47 19.57 2.56
CA SER A 51 15.85 19.30 3.83
C SER A 51 14.36 19.61 3.67
N GLY A 52 13.65 18.72 2.98
CA GLY A 52 12.25 18.90 2.64
C GLY A 52 11.42 18.77 3.90
N THR A 53 10.49 19.71 4.10
CA THR A 53 9.55 19.65 5.21
C THR A 53 8.62 18.46 5.02
N ALA A 54 8.59 17.55 5.99
CA ALA A 54 7.67 16.42 5.99
C ALA A 54 6.41 16.84 6.75
N THR A 55 5.24 16.77 6.09
CA THR A 55 3.97 17.12 6.73
C THR A 55 2.99 15.96 6.67
N ALA A 56 2.40 15.61 7.80
CA ALA A 56 1.32 14.64 7.89
C ALA A 56 0.00 15.36 8.16
N LEU A 57 -1.01 15.12 7.32
CA LEU A 57 -2.40 15.52 7.53
C LEU A 57 -3.17 14.30 8.01
N THR A 58 -3.70 14.36 9.24
CA THR A 58 -4.57 13.31 9.80
C THR A 58 -5.98 13.85 9.90
N CYS A 59 -6.93 13.21 9.23
CA CYS A 59 -8.34 13.56 9.26
C CYS A 59 -9.15 12.39 9.81
N ARG A 60 -10.04 12.66 10.77
CA ARG A 60 -10.86 11.62 11.41
C ARG A 60 -12.34 11.97 11.34
N LYS A 61 -13.17 10.94 11.15
CA LYS A 61 -14.63 11.07 11.20
C LYS A 61 -15.21 9.82 11.85
N GLU A 62 -16.22 10.03 12.69
CA GLU A 62 -17.10 8.97 13.15
C GLU A 62 -18.35 8.93 12.27
N VAL A 63 -18.74 7.75 11.80
CA VAL A 63 -19.93 7.56 10.97
C VAL A 63 -20.89 6.61 11.66
N VAL A 64 -22.06 7.14 12.02
CA VAL A 64 -23.15 6.37 12.63
C VAL A 64 -24.06 5.84 11.53
N VAL A 65 -24.28 4.52 11.52
CA VAL A 65 -25.18 3.83 10.57
C VAL A 65 -26.12 2.92 11.37
N GLY A 66 -27.33 3.40 11.65
CA GLY A 66 -28.22 2.71 12.60
C GLY A 66 -27.62 2.71 14.00
N THR A 67 -27.37 1.53 14.58
CA THR A 67 -26.68 1.37 15.87
C THR A 67 -25.18 1.14 15.73
N MET A 68 -24.66 1.08 14.51
CA MET A 68 -23.25 0.85 14.21
C MET A 68 -22.48 2.16 14.19
N ILE A 69 -21.29 2.16 14.78
CA ILE A 69 -20.36 3.30 14.77
C ILE A 69 -19.08 2.86 14.07
N TYR A 70 -18.71 3.57 13.01
CA TYR A 70 -17.46 3.36 12.27
C TYR A 70 -16.50 4.51 12.53
N ASN A 71 -15.23 4.18 12.80
CA ASN A 71 -14.17 5.18 12.84
C ASN A 71 -13.41 5.19 11.52
N VAL A 72 -13.42 6.33 10.84
CA VAL A 72 -12.68 6.52 9.59
C VAL A 72 -11.53 7.48 9.83
N THR A 73 -10.33 7.07 9.46
CA THR A 73 -9.13 7.89 9.50
C THR A 73 -8.49 7.96 8.11
N VAL A 74 -8.19 9.18 7.66
CA VAL A 74 -7.39 9.44 6.47
C VAL A 74 -6.07 10.06 6.90
N LEU A 75 -4.95 9.41 6.58
CA LEU A 75 -3.61 9.91 6.84
C LEU A 75 -2.89 10.17 5.52
N SER A 76 -2.58 11.44 5.27
CA SER A 76 -1.89 11.92 4.08
C SER A 76 -0.50 12.43 4.43
N ASN A 77 0.53 11.92 3.77
CA ASN A 77 1.93 12.27 4.01
C ASN A 77 2.49 13.07 2.84
N TYR A 78 2.98 14.26 3.13
CA TYR A 78 3.51 15.23 2.17
C TYR A 78 5.01 15.41 2.35
N SER A 79 5.70 15.67 1.24
CA SER A 79 7.07 16.21 1.21
C SER A 79 7.09 17.34 0.21
N ASN A 80 7.53 18.52 0.62
CA ASN A 80 7.54 19.74 -0.20
C ASN A 80 6.17 20.00 -0.87
N ASP A 81 5.10 20.00 -0.07
CA ASP A 81 3.69 20.14 -0.50
C ASP A 81 3.16 19.12 -1.52
N THR A 82 3.96 18.10 -1.83
CA THR A 82 3.56 17.01 -2.74
C THR A 82 3.13 15.79 -1.94
N LEU A 83 1.92 15.28 -2.20
CA LEU A 83 1.41 14.08 -1.54
C LEU A 83 2.21 12.84 -1.98
N ASN A 84 2.84 12.16 -1.02
CA ASN A 84 3.57 10.91 -1.27
C ASN A 84 2.72 9.67 -1.03
N LYS A 85 1.86 9.70 -0.01
CA LYS A 85 1.09 8.53 0.42
C LYS A 85 -0.17 8.98 1.13
N VAL A 86 -1.29 8.35 0.78
CA VAL A 86 -2.54 8.42 1.54
C VAL A 86 -2.86 7.03 2.11
N THR A 87 -3.34 7.00 3.34
CA THR A 87 -3.76 5.80 4.05
C THR A 87 -5.16 6.01 4.56
N PHE A 88 -6.08 5.13 4.17
CA PHE A 88 -7.44 5.08 4.67
C PHE A 88 -7.53 3.95 5.67
N SER A 89 -8.05 4.23 6.86
CA SER A 89 -8.25 3.24 7.92
C SER A 89 -9.71 3.28 8.35
N TYR A 90 -10.34 2.12 8.33
CA TYR A 90 -11.74 1.92 8.69
C TYR A 90 -11.80 0.93 9.83
N GLU A 91 -12.34 1.36 10.96
CA GLU A 91 -12.65 0.49 12.09
C GLU A 91 -14.15 0.22 12.10
N GLN A 92 -14.51 -1.05 11.99
CA GLN A 92 -15.88 -1.53 12.01
C GLN A 92 -16.35 -1.75 13.46
N PRO A 93 -17.66 -1.63 13.74
CA PRO A 93 -18.20 -2.01 15.04
C PRO A 93 -18.04 -3.51 15.29
N GLU A 94 -17.95 -3.91 16.55
CA GLU A 94 -17.93 -5.33 16.94
C GLU A 94 -19.21 -6.07 16.54
N VAL A 95 -20.35 -5.35 16.52
CA VAL A 95 -21.66 -5.89 16.17
C VAL A 95 -22.17 -5.18 14.92
N VAL A 96 -22.38 -5.96 13.86
CA VAL A 96 -22.96 -5.48 12.60
C VAL A 96 -24.46 -5.71 12.62
N ASP A 97 -25.24 -4.65 12.43
CA ASP A 97 -26.68 -4.75 12.22
C ASP A 97 -26.98 -5.12 10.76
N THR A 98 -27.36 -6.38 10.55
CA THR A 98 -27.67 -6.93 9.21
C THR A 98 -28.93 -6.35 8.56
N THR A 99 -29.75 -5.58 9.28
CA THR A 99 -30.94 -4.93 8.73
C THR A 99 -30.64 -3.63 8.00
N VAL A 100 -29.44 -3.07 8.21
CA VAL A 100 -28.95 -1.88 7.51
C VAL A 100 -28.42 -2.28 6.15
N THR A 101 -29.16 -1.95 5.09
CA THR A 101 -28.77 -2.22 3.69
C THR A 101 -27.96 -1.08 3.06
N ASP A 102 -28.19 0.16 3.50
CA ASP A 102 -27.50 1.35 2.97
C ASP A 102 -26.40 1.81 3.94
N ASN A 103 -25.21 1.24 3.77
CA ASN A 103 -24.04 1.59 4.55
C ASN A 103 -23.05 2.44 3.71
N PRO A 104 -22.96 3.75 3.97
CA PRO A 104 -22.08 4.64 3.21
C PRO A 104 -20.59 4.30 3.40
N VAL A 105 -20.20 3.79 4.57
CA VAL A 105 -18.81 3.40 4.86
C VAL A 105 -18.41 2.17 4.03
N LEU A 106 -19.27 1.16 3.99
CA LEU A 106 -19.02 -0.02 3.14
C LEU A 106 -19.02 0.35 1.65
N THR A 107 -19.85 1.32 1.24
CA THR A 107 -19.85 1.84 -0.13
C THR A 107 -18.52 2.49 -0.48
N GLU A 108 -17.98 3.32 0.41
CA GLU A 108 -16.66 3.95 0.25
C GLU A 108 -15.53 2.91 0.21
N ILE A 109 -15.52 1.95 1.13
CA ILE A 109 -14.56 0.83 1.16
C ILE A 109 -14.58 0.06 -0.17
N ASN A 110 -15.78 -0.29 -0.66
CA ASN A 110 -15.94 -1.01 -1.92
C ASN A 110 -15.49 -0.17 -3.12
N PHE A 111 -15.75 1.14 -3.10
CA PHE A 111 -15.25 2.05 -4.12
C PHE A 111 -13.71 2.06 -4.15
N ILE A 112 -13.05 2.22 -3.01
CA ILE A 112 -11.58 2.20 -2.92
C ILE A 112 -11.03 0.87 -3.41
N ARG A 113 -11.61 -0.26 -2.96
CA ARG A 113 -11.22 -1.60 -3.41
C ARG A 113 -11.38 -1.77 -4.92
N SER A 114 -12.47 -1.24 -5.49
CA SER A 114 -12.74 -1.31 -6.94
C SER A 114 -11.70 -0.59 -7.80
N THR A 115 -10.94 0.35 -7.22
CA THR A 115 -9.84 0.98 -7.96
C THR A 115 -8.76 -0.04 -8.35
N GLY A 116 -8.56 -1.10 -7.53
CA GLY A 116 -7.51 -2.10 -7.74
C GLY A 116 -6.08 -1.58 -7.56
N LEU A 117 -5.92 -0.35 -7.03
CA LEU A 117 -4.63 0.36 -6.97
C LEU A 117 -4.09 0.55 -5.55
N THR A 118 -4.87 0.14 -4.55
CA THR A 118 -4.50 0.20 -3.14
C THR A 118 -3.92 -1.12 -2.65
N GLU A 119 -2.97 -1.04 -1.73
CA GLU A 119 -2.59 -2.18 -0.90
C GLU A 119 -3.60 -2.29 0.25
N GLU A 120 -4.29 -3.43 0.37
CA GLU A 120 -5.30 -3.68 1.40
C GLU A 120 -4.73 -4.61 2.47
N ALA A 121 -4.94 -4.27 3.73
CA ALA A 121 -4.67 -5.13 4.88
C ALA A 121 -5.87 -5.08 5.83
N THR A 122 -6.34 -6.25 6.25
CA THR A 122 -7.47 -6.38 7.17
C THR A 122 -7.05 -7.19 8.38
N ASP A 123 -7.29 -6.64 9.57
CA ASP A 123 -7.04 -7.29 10.86
C ASP A 123 -8.25 -7.13 11.77
N GLY A 124 -8.97 -8.22 11.98
CA GLY A 124 -10.23 -8.24 12.73
C GLY A 124 -11.23 -7.22 12.17
N LEU A 125 -11.51 -6.19 12.97
CA LEU A 125 -12.48 -5.12 12.65
C LEU A 125 -11.86 -3.94 11.90
N SER A 126 -10.54 -3.93 11.70
CA SER A 126 -9.83 -2.85 11.04
C SER A 126 -9.50 -3.23 9.59
N THR A 127 -9.80 -2.34 8.66
CA THR A 127 -9.39 -2.43 7.26
C THR A 127 -8.59 -1.19 6.89
N VAL A 128 -7.41 -1.39 6.30
CA VAL A 128 -6.50 -0.32 5.89
C VAL A 128 -6.21 -0.42 4.40
N PHE A 129 -6.32 0.71 3.72
CA PHE A 129 -5.95 0.88 2.32
C PHE A 129 -4.80 1.87 2.21
N VAL A 130 -3.74 1.50 1.49
CA VAL A 130 -2.59 2.37 1.23
C VAL A 130 -2.49 2.66 -0.26
N LEU A 131 -2.37 3.94 -0.59
CA LEU A 131 -2.16 4.40 -1.96
C LEU A 131 -0.95 5.34 -1.99
N THR A 132 0.06 4.99 -2.79
CA THR A 132 1.30 5.76 -2.89
C THR A 132 1.38 6.52 -4.20
N LYS A 133 2.21 7.57 -4.24
CA LYS A 133 2.45 8.36 -5.45
C LYS A 133 2.96 7.50 -6.60
N GLU A 134 3.74 6.45 -6.32
CA GLU A 134 4.28 5.54 -7.32
C GLU A 134 3.15 4.73 -7.98
N LYS A 135 2.17 4.28 -7.18
CA LYS A 135 0.98 3.59 -7.68
C LYS A 135 0.12 4.51 -8.56
N LYS A 136 -0.04 5.78 -8.17
CA LYS A 136 -0.71 6.80 -9.00
C LYS A 136 0.05 7.08 -10.29
N ALA A 137 1.35 7.29 -10.23
CA ALA A 137 2.19 7.56 -11.40
C ALA A 137 2.17 6.39 -12.41
N ALA A 138 2.18 5.14 -11.93
CA ALA A 138 2.03 3.95 -12.77
C ALA A 138 0.65 3.83 -13.43
N ASN A 139 -0.35 4.57 -12.96
CA ASN A 139 -1.75 4.54 -13.42
C ASN A 139 -2.25 5.95 -13.76
N ALA A 140 -1.43 6.73 -14.48
CA ALA A 140 -1.67 8.16 -14.74
C ALA A 140 -3.04 8.46 -15.41
N THR A 141 -3.59 7.54 -16.20
CA THR A 141 -4.89 7.70 -16.87
C THR A 141 -6.10 7.42 -15.98
N ASN A 142 -5.91 6.88 -14.77
CA ASN A 142 -7.00 6.64 -13.83
C ASN A 142 -7.31 7.94 -13.07
N THR A 143 -8.31 8.67 -13.55
CA THR A 143 -8.76 9.95 -12.99
C THR A 143 -9.47 9.80 -11.64
N SER A 144 -9.99 8.61 -11.32
CA SER A 144 -10.63 8.35 -10.03
C SER A 144 -9.66 8.51 -8.86
N LEU A 145 -8.35 8.43 -9.12
CA LEU A 145 -7.32 8.65 -8.11
C LEU A 145 -6.99 10.12 -7.86
N ASP A 146 -7.38 11.03 -8.75
CA ASP A 146 -7.06 12.46 -8.63
C ASP A 146 -7.73 13.08 -7.40
N THR A 147 -8.91 12.56 -7.02
CA THR A 147 -9.62 12.92 -5.79
C THR A 147 -8.80 12.63 -4.52
N PHE A 148 -7.90 11.65 -4.57
CA PHE A 148 -7.08 11.26 -3.41
C PHE A 148 -5.70 11.92 -3.39
N PHE A 149 -5.24 12.48 -4.51
CA PHE A 149 -3.94 13.15 -4.67
C PHE A 149 -4.11 14.64 -4.94
N GLN A 150 -4.39 15.36 -3.87
CA GLN A 150 -4.57 16.81 -3.90
C GLN A 150 -3.49 17.52 -3.09
N PRO A 151 -3.24 18.82 -3.35
CA PRO A 151 -2.43 19.66 -2.46
C PRO A 151 -2.99 19.67 -1.03
N LEU A 152 -2.12 19.94 -0.05
CA LEU A 152 -2.45 19.83 1.38
C LEU A 152 -3.69 20.62 1.79
N ASN A 153 -3.79 21.88 1.35
CA ASN A 153 -4.91 22.74 1.72
C ASN A 153 -6.22 22.30 1.05
N ASP A 154 -6.15 21.88 -0.20
CA ASP A 154 -7.33 21.40 -0.94
C ASP A 154 -7.83 20.08 -0.34
N GLN A 155 -6.91 19.16 -0.01
CA GLN A 155 -7.28 17.89 0.61
C GLN A 155 -7.90 18.10 2.00
N ARG A 156 -7.34 19.02 2.81
CA ARG A 156 -7.90 19.39 4.10
C ARG A 156 -9.32 19.94 3.93
N SER A 157 -9.49 20.95 3.07
CA SER A 157 -10.79 21.58 2.83
C SER A 157 -11.84 20.59 2.33
N ASN A 158 -11.44 19.68 1.43
CA ASN A 158 -12.35 18.67 0.89
C ASN A 158 -12.78 17.66 1.96
N LEU A 159 -11.85 17.15 2.77
CA LEU A 159 -12.18 16.23 3.86
C LEU A 159 -13.02 16.91 4.94
N GLU A 160 -12.71 18.15 5.31
CA GLU A 160 -13.52 18.92 6.27
C GLU A 160 -14.95 19.16 5.75
N SER A 161 -15.13 19.42 4.45
CA SER A 161 -16.46 19.53 3.83
C SER A 161 -17.27 18.23 3.89
N LEU A 162 -16.59 17.08 4.02
CA LEU A 162 -17.19 15.75 4.18
C LEU A 162 -17.39 15.36 5.66
N GLY A 163 -17.17 16.30 6.58
CA GLY A 163 -17.39 16.13 8.01
C GLY A 163 -16.20 15.56 8.79
N TYR A 164 -15.00 15.53 8.20
CA TYR A 164 -13.80 15.13 8.93
C TYR A 164 -13.27 16.27 9.81
N THR A 165 -12.68 15.92 10.95
CA THR A 165 -11.85 16.81 11.75
C THR A 165 -10.38 16.54 11.42
N CYS A 166 -9.67 17.56 10.93
CA CYS A 166 -8.31 17.41 10.44
C CYS A 166 -7.28 18.11 11.33
N SER A 167 -6.08 17.52 11.44
CA SER A 167 -4.92 18.10 12.09
C SER A 167 -3.66 17.86 11.27
N THR A 168 -2.69 18.78 11.39
CA THR A 168 -1.39 18.66 10.72
C THR A 168 -0.24 18.59 11.70
N LEU A 169 0.72 17.74 11.38
CA LEU A 169 2.00 17.63 12.06
C LEU A 169 3.11 17.84 11.03
N THR A 170 3.95 18.85 11.24
CA THR A 170 5.12 19.13 10.38
C THR A 170 6.39 18.83 11.15
N ALA A 171 7.31 18.11 10.53
CA ALA A 171 8.62 17.73 11.05
C ALA A 171 9.74 18.38 10.23
#